data_AF-A0A2V7XKL4-F1
#
_entry.id   AF-A0A2V7XKL4-F1
#
_cell.length_a   1.000
_cell.length_b   1.000
_cell.length_c   1.000
_cell.angle_alpha   90.00
_cell.angle_beta   90.00
_cell.angle_gamma   90.00
#
_symmetry.space_group_name_H-M   'P 1'
#
loop_
_entity.id
_entity.type
_entity.pdbx_description
1 polymer ?
#
loop_
_entity_poly.entity_id
_entity_poly.type
_entity_poly.pdbx_seq_one_letter_code
_entity_poly.pdbx_strand_id
1 'polypeptide(L)' 'MADRITPRTRVWSILSNWPSTYDVFRNHGCPDMRRGVFAITARFMPLSWAARIHRVPLEKLVSELNACADRADHK' A
#
# COMPACT_ATOMS: atom_id res chain seq x y z
N MET A 1 11.45 -15.36 -3.35
CA MET A 1 10.15 -15.40 -4.04
C MET A 1 9.54 -14.02 -3.87
N ALA A 2 9.52 -13.20 -4.93
CA ALA A 2 9.05 -11.83 -4.85
C ALA A 2 7.56 -11.83 -4.48
N ASP A 3 7.24 -11.45 -3.24
CA ASP A 3 5.87 -11.35 -2.75
C ASP A 3 5.22 -10.15 -3.46
N ARG A 4 4.62 -10.42 -4.62
CA ARG A 4 4.10 -9.39 -5.50
C ARG A 4 2.90 -8.73 -4.83
N ILE A 5 2.89 -7.40 -4.73
CA ILE A 5 1.79 -6.68 -4.11
C ILE A 5 0.56 -6.84 -5.01
N THR A 6 -0.48 -7.48 -4.49
CA THR A 6 -1.76 -7.67 -5.19
C THR A 6 -2.84 -6.75 -4.62
N PRO A 7 -3.88 -6.39 -5.40
CA PRO A 7 -4.99 -5.57 -4.92
C PRO A 7 -5.81 -6.20 -3.79
N ARG A 8 -5.67 -7.52 -3.57
CA ARG A 8 -6.30 -8.25 -2.46
C ARG A 8 -5.42 -8.27 -1.20
N THR A 9 -4.14 -7.92 -1.33
CA THR A 9 -3.23 -7.85 -0.20
C THR A 9 -3.69 -6.76 0.77
N ARG A 10 -3.63 -7.06 2.06
CA ARG A 10 -4.01 -6.12 3.11
C ARG A 10 -2.96 -5.03 3.21
N VAL A 11 -3.41 -3.79 3.35
CA VAL A 11 -2.53 -2.62 3.45
C VAL A 11 -1.52 -2.77 4.58
N TRP A 12 -1.93 -3.30 5.74
CA TRP A 12 -1.01 -3.59 6.83
C TRP A 12 0.11 -4.57 6.46
N SER A 13 -0.20 -5.63 5.70
CA SER A 13 0.83 -6.59 5.29
C SER A 13 1.84 -5.94 4.35
N ILE A 14 1.36 -5.05 3.47
CA ILE A 14 2.22 -4.29 2.56
C ILE A 14 3.14 -3.35 3.34
N LEU A 15 2.60 -2.58 4.29
CA LEU A 15 3.38 -1.68 5.12
C LEU A 15 4.37 -2.40 6.04
N SER A 16 4.05 -3.62 6.48
CA SER A 16 4.91 -4.44 7.34
C SER A 16 6.02 -5.13 6.56
N ASN A 17 5.76 -5.58 5.33
CA ASN A 17 6.75 -6.25 4.47
C ASN A 17 7.59 -5.25 3.66
N TRP A 18 7.01 -4.12 3.22
CA TRP A 18 7.67 -3.08 2.42
C TRP A 18 7.44 -1.69 3.01
N PRO A 19 8.20 -1.29 4.04
CA PRO A 19 8.06 0.03 4.64
C PRO A 19 8.27 1.18 3.63
N SER A 20 9.05 0.96 2.56
CA SER A 20 9.31 1.94 1.48
C SER A 20 8.04 2.33 0.70
N THR A 21 7.07 1.43 0.59
CA THR A 21 5.80 1.72 -0.11
C THR A 21 4.93 2.74 0.62
N TYR A 22 5.22 3.05 1.89
CA TYR A 22 4.54 4.09 2.65
C TYR A 22 4.58 5.46 1.94
N ASP A 23 5.68 5.77 1.26
CA ASP A 23 5.82 7.05 0.56
C ASP A 23 4.85 7.16 -0.62
N VAL A 24 4.62 6.06 -1.34
CA VAL A 24 3.64 5.97 -2.43
C VAL A 24 2.22 6.21 -1.89
N PHE A 25 1.85 5.60 -0.76
CA PHE A 25 0.56 5.86 -0.12
C PHE A 25 0.40 7.31 0.32
N ARG A 26 1.44 7.90 0.90
CA ARG A 26 1.44 9.31 1.31
C ARG A 26 1.28 10.24 0.11
N ASN A 27 2.00 9.98 -0.99
CA ASN A 27 1.95 10.77 -2.20
C ASN A 27 0.58 10.67 -2.91
N HIS A 28 -0.09 9.51 -2.80
CA HIS A 28 -1.44 9.30 -3.32
C HIS A 28 -2.57 9.86 -2.43
N GLY A 29 -2.23 10.55 -1.33
CA GLY A 29 -3.23 11.19 -0.46
C GLY A 29 -3.94 10.22 0.49
N CYS A 30 -3.28 9.13 0.90
CA CYS A 30 -3.70 8.36 2.07
C CYS A 30 -3.11 9.01 3.35
N PRO A 31 -3.91 9.77 4.13
CA PRO A 31 -3.45 10.35 5.37
C PRO A 31 -3.25 9.24 6.41
N ASP A 32 -2.02 9.16 6.94
CA ASP A 32 -1.62 8.48 8.18
C ASP A 32 -2.30 7.13 8.48
N MET A 33 -2.07 6.13 7.62
CA MET A 33 -2.44 4.73 7.90
C MET A 33 -1.74 4.14 9.15
N ARG A 34 -0.78 4.86 9.76
CA ARG A 34 -0.06 4.43 10.96
C ARG A 34 -0.60 5.03 12.26
N ARG A 35 -1.59 5.94 12.21
CA ARG A 35 -2.10 6.62 13.41
C ARG A 35 -3.64 6.60 13.50
N GLY A 36 -4.15 6.42 14.72
CA GLY A 36 -5.57 6.47 15.03
C GLY A 36 -6.37 5.27 14.50
N VAL A 37 -7.67 5.49 14.28
CA VAL A 37 -8.63 4.46 13.83
C VAL A 37 -8.21 3.85 12.49
N PHE A 38 -7.56 4.62 11.61
CA PHE A 38 -7.08 4.14 10.31
C PHE A 38 -6.00 3.05 10.41
N ALA A 39 -5.19 3.00 11.47
CA ALA A 39 -4.21 1.93 11.68
C ALA A 39 -4.88 0.58 11.98
N ILE A 40 -5.99 0.61 12.72
CA ILE A 40 -6.80 -0.58 13.00
C ILE A 40 -7.54 -1.00 11.72
N THR A 41 -8.14 -0.04 11.00
CA THR A 41 -8.83 -0.31 9.74
C THR A 41 -7.88 -0.86 8.68
N ALA A 42 -6.66 -0.34 8.56
CA ALA A 42 -5.63 -0.80 7.61
C ALA A 42 -5.22 -2.27 7.80
N ARG A 43 -5.42 -2.86 9.00
CA ARG A 43 -5.18 -4.29 9.25
C ARG A 43 -6.18 -5.20 8.53
N PHE A 44 -7.41 -4.73 8.31
CA PHE A 44 -8.47 -5.52 7.69
C PHE A 44 -8.80 -5.06 6.26
N MET A 45 -8.32 -3.87 5.88
CA MET A 45 -8.62 -3.22 4.61
C MET A 45 -7.74 -3.74 3.46
N PRO A 46 -8.34 -4.26 2.38
CA PRO A 46 -7.61 -4.59 1.17
C PRO A 46 -7.23 -3.31 0.40
N LEU A 47 -6.14 -3.40 -0.37
CA LEU A 47 -5.65 -2.30 -1.19
C LEU A 47 -6.71 -1.76 -2.17
N SER A 48 -7.54 -2.65 -2.73
CA SER A 48 -8.65 -2.27 -3.60
C SER A 48 -9.67 -1.33 -2.97
N TRP A 49 -9.93 -1.48 -1.67
CA TRP A 49 -10.84 -0.60 -0.93
C TRP A 49 -10.19 0.77 -0.67
N ALA A 50 -8.89 0.78 -0.33
CA ALA A 50 -8.11 2.01 -0.20
C ALA A 50 -8.16 2.83 -1.50
N ALA A 51 -7.84 2.19 -2.63
CA ALA A 51 -7.87 2.85 -3.94
C ALA A 51 -9.26 3.41 -4.26
N ARG A 52 -10.33 2.67 -3.93
CA ARG A 52 -11.72 3.10 -4.17
C ARG A 52 -12.12 4.30 -3.34
N ILE A 53 -11.78 4.34 -2.05
CA ILE A 53 -12.07 5.49 -1.17
C ILE A 53 -11.33 6.73 -1.63
N HIS A 54 -10.05 6.58 -1.99
CA HIS A 54 -9.21 7.69 -2.41
C HIS A 54 -9.39 8.07 -3.88
N ARG A 55 -10.32 7.42 -4.61
CA ARG A 55 -10.53 7.58 -6.07
C ARG A 55 -9.23 7.45 -6.87
N VAL A 56 -8.31 6.61 -6.43
CA VAL A 56 -7.04 6.34 -7.11
C VAL A 56 -7.23 5.12 -8.02
N PRO A 57 -6.72 5.15 -9.26
CA PRO A 57 -6.72 3.97 -10.11
C PRO A 57 -5.89 2.85 -9.47
N LEU A 58 -6.58 1.77 -9.07
CA LEU A 58 -6.01 0.62 -8.35
C LEU A 58 -4.84 0.00 -9.10
N GLU A 59 -4.95 -0.14 -10.42
CA GLU A 59 -3.88 -0.69 -11.26
C GLU A 59 -2.62 0.17 -11.23
N LYS A 60 -2.78 1.49 -11.31
CA LYS A 60 -1.66 2.44 -11.20
C LYS A 60 -1.01 2.37 -9.83
N LEU A 61 -1.81 2.33 -8.77
CA LEU A 61 -1.32 2.22 -7.39
C LEU A 61 -0.55 0.91 -7.18
N VAL A 62 -1.09 -0.22 -7.62
CA VAL A 62 -0.41 -1.53 -7.55
C VAL A 62 0.90 -1.51 -8.32
N SER A 63 0.92 -0.90 -9.51
CA SER A 63 2.13 -0.83 -10.34
C SER A 63 3.23 0.01 -9.66
N GLU A 64 2.89 1.20 -9.14
CA GLU A 64 3.80 2.07 -8.39
C GLU A 64 4.32 1.39 -7.11
N LEU A 65 3.44 0.68 -6.39
CA LEU A 65 3.81 -0.06 -5.19
C LEU A 65 4.79 -1.19 -5.50
N ASN A 66 4.55 -1.97 -6.55
CA ASN A 66 5.46 -3.03 -6.99
C ASN A 66 6.79 -2.45 -7.48
N ALA A 67 6.78 -1.35 -8.24
CA ALA A 67 8.01 -0.69 -8.68
C ALA A 67 8.82 -0.14 -7.50
N CYS A 68 8.17 0.37 -6.46
CA CYS A 68 8.82 0.81 -5.22
C CYS A 68 9.39 -0.37 -4.42
N ALA A 69 8.64 -1.48 -4.32
CA ALA A 69 9.10 -2.70 -3.65
C ALA A 69 10.32 -3.32 -4.35
N ASP A 70 10.31 -3.38 -5.68
CA ASP A 70 11.42 -3.88 -6.51
C ASP A 70 12.70 -3.04 -6.34
N ARG A 71 12.57 -1.71 -6.35
CA ARG A 71 13.68 -0.78 -6.06
C ARG A 71 14.26 -0.92 -4.66
N ALA A 72 13.46 -1.39 -3.70
CA ALA A 72 13.90 -1.58 -2.33
C ALA A 72 14.59 -2.93 -2.10
N ASP A 73 14.27 -3.97 -2.89
CA ASP A 73 14.93 -5.28 -2.86
C ASP A 73 16.34 -5.24 -3.49
N HIS A 74 16.54 -4.35 -4.47
CA HIS A 74 17.81 -4.16 -5.17
C HIS A 74 18.84 -3.27 -4.44
N LYS A 75 18.65 -2.95 -3.15
CA LYS A 75 19.51 -2.07 -2.38
C LYS A 75 20.14 -2.76 -1.17
#